data_AF-A0AAF0C4I2-F1
#
_entry.id   AF-A0AAF0C4I2-F1
#
_cell.length_a   1.000
_cell.length_b   1.000
_cell.length_c   1.000
_cell.angle_alpha   90.00
_cell.angle_beta   90.00
_cell.angle_gamma   90.00
#
_symmetry.space_group_name_H-M   'P 1'
#
loop_
_entity.id
_entity.type
_entity.pdbx_description
1 polymer ?
#
loop_
_entity_poly.entity_id
_entity_poly.type
_entity_poly.pdbx_seq_one_letter_code
_entity_poly.pdbx_strand_id
1 'polypeptide(L)'
;MDKRNHKPAQSPRMSAEFTRLEDWLKVLTSTYSDYPSRSLAKVILYYVSRLMKHEDIIQAPDKRCDYFCMHKYWLWLIENTNYQE
;
A
#
# COMPACT_ATOMS: atom_id res chain seq x y z
N MET A 1 6.23 -42.57 16.18
CA MET A 1 6.83 -41.22 16.23
C MET A 1 6.31 -40.43 15.05
N ASP A 2 5.22 -39.69 15.25
CA ASP A 2 4.52 -38.93 14.22
C ASP A 2 5.38 -37.77 13.69
N LYS A 3 5.68 -37.81 12.39
CA LYS A 3 6.26 -36.69 11.66
C LYS A 3 5.17 -35.63 11.50
N ARG A 4 5.14 -34.64 12.40
CA ARG A 4 4.28 -33.45 12.28
C ARG A 4 4.64 -32.70 11.00
N ASN A 5 3.83 -32.92 9.95
CA ASN A 5 3.79 -32.13 8.73
C ASN A 5 3.60 -30.65 9.11
N HIS A 6 4.68 -29.87 9.08
CA HIS A 6 4.59 -28.42 9.10
C HIS A 6 4.11 -27.97 7.72
N LYS A 7 2.78 -27.87 7.56
CA LYS A 7 2.18 -27.13 6.47
C LYS A 7 2.55 -25.65 6.70
N PRO A 8 3.23 -24.97 5.76
CA PRO A 8 3.44 -23.53 5.91
C PRO A 8 2.06 -22.87 5.97
N ALA A 9 1.86 -22.00 6.97
CA ALA A 9 0.66 -21.19 7.07
C ALA A 9 0.51 -20.41 5.75
N GLN A 10 -0.47 -20.81 4.94
CA GLN A 10 -0.80 -20.08 3.72
C GLN A 10 -1.17 -18.66 4.16
N SER A 11 -0.40 -17.67 3.68
CA SER A 11 -0.76 -16.27 3.81
C SER A 11 -2.22 -16.12 3.36
N PRO A 12 -3.07 -15.43 4.15
CA PRO A 12 -4.48 -15.26 3.80
C PRO A 12 -4.58 -14.69 2.39
N ARG A 13 -5.32 -15.39 1.53
CA ARG A 13 -5.54 -14.95 0.15
C ARG A 13 -6.36 -13.66 0.21
N MET A 14 -5.72 -12.56 -0.15
CA MET A 14 -6.38 -11.26 -0.26
C MET A 14 -7.37 -11.30 -1.42
N SER A 15 -8.44 -10.50 -1.33
CA SER A 15 -9.42 -10.37 -2.40
C SER A 15 -8.78 -9.81 -3.68
N ALA A 16 -9.40 -10.11 -4.81
CA ALA A 16 -9.00 -9.53 -6.09
C ALA A 16 -9.13 -8.00 -6.12
N GLU A 17 -10.02 -7.41 -5.30
CA GLU A 17 -10.07 -5.96 -5.13
C GLU A 17 -8.81 -5.43 -4.44
N PHE A 18 -8.43 -6.02 -3.30
CA PHE A 18 -7.23 -5.62 -2.59
C PHE A 18 -5.98 -5.71 -3.48
N THR A 19 -5.81 -6.83 -4.19
CA THR A 19 -4.67 -7.02 -5.09
C THR A 19 -4.66 -5.97 -6.21
N ARG A 20 -5.82 -5.63 -6.78
CA ARG A 20 -5.90 -4.56 -7.80
C ARG A 20 -5.52 -3.20 -7.24
N LEU A 21 -5.86 -2.89 -5.99
CA LEU A 21 -5.43 -1.66 -5.34
C LEU A 21 -3.91 -1.61 -5.14
N GLU A 22 -3.29 -2.73 -4.76
CA GLU A 22 -1.83 -2.83 -4.66
C GLU A 22 -1.15 -2.65 -6.02
N ASP A 23 -1.68 -3.25 -7.07
CA ASP A 23 -1.10 -3.14 -8.40
C ASP A 23 -1.21 -1.72 -8.96
N TRP A 24 -2.35 -1.05 -8.75
CA TRP A 24 -2.46 0.38 -9.06
C TRP A 24 -1.50 1.23 -8.24
N LEU A 25 -1.32 0.95 -6.94
CA LEU A 25 -0.37 1.66 -6.11
C LEU A 25 1.06 1.53 -6.63
N LYS A 26 1.47 0.35 -7.10
CA LYS A 26 2.79 0.13 -7.74
C LYS A 26 2.94 0.97 -9.00
N VAL A 27 1.94 0.97 -9.89
CA VAL A 27 1.96 1.80 -11.10
C VAL A 27 2.11 3.28 -10.74
N LEU A 28 1.29 3.78 -9.81
CA LEU A 28 1.31 5.19 -9.43
C LEU A 28 2.64 5.62 -8.80
N THR A 29 3.21 4.80 -7.92
CA THR A 29 4.50 5.07 -7.29
C THR A 29 5.66 5.01 -8.28
N SER A 30 5.63 4.08 -9.24
CA SER A 30 6.58 4.06 -10.36
C SER A 30 6.43 5.29 -11.25
N THR A 31 5.21 5.71 -11.58
CA THR A 31 5.00 6.92 -12.38
C THR A 31 5.49 8.17 -11.64
N TYR A 32 5.36 8.20 -10.31
CA TYR A 32 5.84 9.33 -9.50
C TYR A 32 7.36 9.44 -9.46
N SER A 33 8.10 8.32 -9.52
CA SER A 33 9.56 8.39 -9.56
C SER A 33 10.08 9.10 -10.81
N ASP A 34 9.36 8.93 -11.93
CA ASP A 34 9.74 9.53 -13.22
C ASP A 34 9.15 10.94 -13.39
N TYR A 35 7.93 11.15 -12.92
CA TYR A 35 7.15 12.37 -13.10
C TYR A 35 6.54 12.85 -11.76
N PRO A 36 7.36 13.36 -10.83
CA PRO A 36 6.88 13.79 -9.52
C PRO A 36 5.94 14.99 -9.67
N SER A 37 4.73 14.87 -9.12
CA SER A 37 3.75 15.97 -9.09
C SER A 37 2.88 15.89 -7.85
N ARG A 38 2.38 17.05 -7.40
CA ARG A 38 1.54 17.14 -6.21
C ARG A 38 0.24 16.36 -6.39
N SER A 39 -0.35 16.47 -7.57
CA SER A 39 -1.57 15.76 -7.95
C SER A 39 -1.38 14.26 -7.89
N LEU A 40 -0.27 13.73 -8.43
CA LEU A 40 0.02 12.30 -8.36
C LEU A 40 0.28 11.83 -6.93
N ALA A 41 1.01 12.61 -6.10
CA ALA A 41 1.19 12.30 -4.68
C ALA A 41 -0.16 12.21 -3.93
N LYS A 42 -1.11 13.11 -4.21
CA LYS A 42 -2.47 13.05 -3.64
C LYS A 42 -3.23 11.80 -4.08
N VAL A 43 -3.09 11.40 -5.34
CA VAL A 43 -3.70 10.15 -5.86
C VAL A 43 -3.07 8.93 -5.17
N ILE A 44 -1.76 8.90 -4.99
CA ILE A 44 -1.08 7.82 -4.25
C ILE A 44 -1.60 7.75 -2.81
N LEU A 45 -1.67 8.89 -2.10
CA LEU A 45 -2.20 8.96 -0.75
C LEU A 45 -3.63 8.43 -0.66
N TYR A 46 -4.47 8.70 -1.67
CA TYR A 46 -5.83 8.15 -1.76
C TYR A 46 -5.84 6.61 -1.85
N TYR A 47 -5.00 6.01 -2.69
CA TYR A 47 -4.91 4.54 -2.82
C TYR A 47 -4.37 3.88 -1.53
N VAL A 48 -3.35 4.46 -0.91
CA VAL A 48 -2.84 4.00 0.40
C VAL A 48 -3.95 4.05 1.45
N SER A 49 -4.71 5.15 1.50
CA SER A 49 -5.84 5.30 2.43
C SER A 49 -6.95 4.25 2.19
N ARG A 50 -7.17 3.85 0.93
CA ARG A 50 -8.13 2.77 0.60
C ARG A 50 -7.64 1.41 1.08
N LEU A 51 -6.37 1.07 0.86
CA LEU A 51 -5.77 -0.18 1.34
C LEU A 51 -5.86 -0.29 2.86
N MET A 52 -5.59 0.81 3.59
CA MET A 52 -5.68 0.84 5.05
C MET A 52 -7.11 0.64 5.60
N LYS A 53 -8.14 0.96 4.81
CA LYS A 53 -9.56 0.82 5.19
C LYS A 53 -10.19 -0.46 4.67
N HIS A 54 -9.49 -1.21 3.81
CA HIS A 54 -10.00 -2.42 3.21
C HIS A 54 -10.06 -3.54 4.24
N GLU A 55 -11.14 -4.32 4.25
CA GLU A 55 -11.38 -5.38 5.26
C GLU A 55 -10.25 -6.43 5.34
N ASP A 56 -9.69 -6.83 4.20
CA ASP A 56 -8.55 -7.75 4.11
C ASP A 56 -7.30 -7.29 4.88
N ILE A 57 -7.15 -5.99 5.16
CA ILE A 57 -5.98 -5.49 5.89
C ILE A 57 -5.90 -6.02 7.33
N ILE A 58 -7.05 -6.42 7.89
CA ILE A 58 -7.13 -7.01 9.24
C ILE A 58 -6.35 -8.33 9.28
N GLN A 59 -6.28 -9.05 8.16
CA GLN A 59 -5.61 -10.33 8.03
C GLN A 59 -4.10 -10.19 7.73
N ALA A 60 -3.61 -8.97 7.52
CA ALA A 60 -2.23 -8.67 7.13
C ALA A 60 -1.64 -7.52 7.97
N PRO A 61 -1.29 -7.76 9.24
CA PRO A 61 -0.81 -6.71 10.15
C PRO A 61 0.50 -6.06 9.68
N ASP A 62 1.41 -6.82 9.07
CA ASP A 62 2.67 -6.29 8.54
C ASP A 62 2.39 -5.27 7.42
N LYS A 63 1.54 -5.65 6.46
CA LYS A 63 1.08 -4.74 5.39
C LYS A 63 0.39 -3.50 5.94
N ARG A 64 -0.39 -3.64 7.02
CA ARG A 64 -1.06 -2.51 7.68
C ARG A 64 -0.05 -1.50 8.20
N CYS A 65 1.03 -1.96 8.84
CA CYS A 65 2.12 -1.12 9.30
C CYS A 65 2.81 -0.42 8.12
N ASP A 66 3.09 -1.16 7.04
CA ASP A 66 3.73 -0.61 5.84
C ASP A 66 2.89 0.52 5.22
N TYR A 67 1.59 0.31 5.00
CA TYR A 67 0.72 1.36 4.45
C TYR A 67 0.54 2.53 5.39
N PHE A 68 0.55 2.32 6.71
CA PHE A 68 0.51 3.42 7.67
C PHE A 68 1.77 4.30 7.57
N CYS A 69 2.95 3.69 7.46
CA CYS A 69 4.21 4.40 7.22
C CYS A 69 4.18 5.15 5.88
N MET A 70 3.74 4.48 4.80
CA MET A 70 3.57 5.12 3.50
C MET A 70 2.60 6.31 3.57
N HIS A 71 1.47 6.18 4.26
CA HIS A 71 0.49 7.25 4.41
C HIS A 71 1.10 8.49 5.05
N LYS A 72 1.85 8.29 6.15
CA LYS A 72 2.56 9.40 6.82
C LYS A 72 3.57 10.06 5.90
N TYR A 73 4.34 9.26 5.16
CA TYR A 73 5.31 9.77 4.20
C TYR A 73 4.65 10.63 3.12
N TRP A 74 3.60 10.14 2.46
CA TRP A 74 2.93 10.86 1.38
C TRP A 74 2.24 12.13 1.88
N LEU A 75 1.63 12.10 3.06
CA LEU A 75 1.05 13.29 3.68
C LEU A 75 2.13 14.36 3.92
N TRP A 76 3.23 13.97 4.58
CA TRP A 76 4.35 14.87 4.81
C TRP A 76 4.93 15.42 3.50
N LEU A 77 5.10 14.57 2.48
CA LEU A 77 5.64 14.96 1.18
C LEU A 77 4.75 16.01 0.48
N ILE A 78 3.42 15.85 0.56
CA ILE A 78 2.45 16.80 -0.02
C ILE A 78 2.47 18.16 0.71
N GLU A 79 2.73 18.15 2.01
CA GLU A 79 2.80 19.34 2.86
C GLU A 79 4.13 20.08 2.76
N ASN A 80 5.24 19.35 2.53
CA ASN A 80 6.59 19.89 2.66
C ASN A 80 7.37 19.99 1.33
N THR A 81 6.80 19.53 0.21
CA THR A 81 7.44 19.67 -1.11
C THR A 81 6.84 20.84 -1.88
N ASN A 82 7.71 21.75 -2.33
CA ASN A 82 7.33 22.81 -3.26
C ASN A 82 7.31 22.23 -4.68
N TYR A 83 6.16 21.68 -5.06
CA TYR A 83 5.90 21.32 -6.45
C TYR A 83 5.83 22.60 -7.28
N GLN A 84 6.75 22.77 -8.24
CA GLN A 84 6.63 23.81 -9.26
C GLN A 84 5.58 23.28 -10.26
N GLU A 85 4.38 23.85 -10.24
CA GLU A 85 3.29 23.55 -11.18
C GLU A 85 3.25 24.55 -12.33
#